data_AF-A0A3T0VAA1-F1
#
_entry.id   AF-A0A3T0VAA1-F1
#
_cell.length_a   1.000
_cell.length_b   1.000
_cell.length_c   1.000
_cell.angle_alpha   90.00
_cell.angle_beta   90.00
_cell.angle_gamma   90.00
#
_symmetry.space_group_name_H-M   'P 1'
#
loop_
_entity.id
_entity.type
_entity.pdbx_description
1 polymer ?
#
loop_
_entity_poly.entity_id
_entity_poly.type
_entity_poly.pdbx_seq_one_letter_code
_entity_poly.pdbx_strand_id
1 'polypeptide(L)'
;MYDFKKYVLDIALKQVNEHTDIIVKVEQHKTGRSITGFSFSFKQKKSATHSVESKRDPNTLDLFSKITDKQRHLFANKLSELPEMSKYSQGTESYQQFAVRIAAMLQDAEKFKELLPLLRKLGFQ
;
A
#
# COMPACT_ATOMS: atom_id res chain seq x y z
N MET A 1 -33.21 -33.04 -4.43
CA MET A 1 -32.23 -31.92 -4.40
C MET A 1 -32.73 -30.69 -3.66
N TYR A 2 -34.03 -30.52 -3.39
CA TYR A 2 -34.53 -29.39 -2.61
C TYR A 2 -33.98 -29.38 -1.18
N ASP A 3 -34.04 -30.53 -0.48
CA ASP A 3 -33.60 -30.61 0.92
C ASP A 3 -32.11 -30.33 1.09
N PHE A 4 -31.27 -30.88 0.21
CA PHE A 4 -29.83 -30.59 0.22
C PHE A 4 -29.55 -29.08 0.05
N LYS A 5 -30.24 -28.43 -0.88
CA LYS A 5 -30.05 -26.99 -1.09
C LYS A 5 -30.46 -26.19 0.15
N LYS A 6 -31.65 -26.48 0.70
CA LYS A 6 -32.24 -25.72 1.80
C LYS A 6 -31.51 -25.94 3.13
N TYR A 7 -31.21 -27.18 3.47
CA TYR A 7 -30.71 -27.55 4.80
C TYR A 7 -29.19 -27.63 4.88
N VAL A 8 -28.48 -27.62 3.75
CA VAL A 8 -27.02 -27.72 3.74
C VAL A 8 -26.41 -26.54 3.00
N LEU A 9 -26.71 -26.38 1.71
CA LEU A 9 -26.01 -25.43 0.86
C LEU A 9 -26.30 -23.97 1.23
N ASP A 10 -27.58 -23.61 1.40
CA ASP A 10 -27.99 -22.24 1.73
C ASP A 10 -27.53 -21.85 3.15
N ILE A 11 -27.55 -22.79 4.11
CA ILE A 11 -27.09 -22.57 5.49
C ILE A 11 -25.58 -22.31 5.51
N ALA A 12 -24.80 -23.15 4.82
CA ALA A 12 -23.34 -23.01 4.75
C ALA A 12 -22.94 -21.69 4.07
N LEU A 13 -23.59 -21.33 2.95
CA LEU A 13 -23.38 -20.05 2.27
C LEU A 13 -23.60 -18.86 3.19
N LYS A 14 -24.68 -18.89 3.98
CA LYS A 14 -24.99 -17.84 4.94
C LYS A 14 -23.91 -17.75 6.02
N GLN A 15 -23.51 -18.87 6.61
CA GLN A 15 -22.46 -18.91 7.64
C GLN A 15 -21.13 -18.35 7.11
N VAL A 16 -20.68 -18.80 5.93
CA VAL A 16 -19.43 -18.31 5.33
C VAL A 16 -19.54 -16.80 5.04
N ASN A 17 -20.63 -16.35 4.44
CA ASN A 17 -20.84 -14.94 4.11
C ASN A 17 -20.99 -14.05 5.34
N GLU A 18 -21.40 -14.57 6.50
CA GLU A 18 -21.54 -13.79 7.73
C GLU A 18 -20.24 -13.79 8.55
N HIS A 19 -19.60 -14.95 8.72
CA HIS A 19 -18.56 -15.17 9.71
C HIS A 19 -17.14 -15.19 9.13
N THR A 20 -16.98 -15.02 7.81
CA THR A 20 -15.67 -14.98 7.16
C THR A 20 -15.49 -13.72 6.33
N ASP A 21 -14.25 -13.42 5.97
CA ASP A 21 -13.90 -12.30 5.09
C ASP A 21 -14.15 -12.60 3.60
N ILE A 22 -14.93 -13.63 3.29
CA ILE A 22 -15.19 -14.07 1.92
C ILE A 22 -16.69 -13.96 1.65
N ILE A 23 -17.01 -13.49 0.44
CA ILE A 23 -18.35 -13.54 -0.15
C ILE A 23 -18.35 -14.67 -1.17
N VAL A 24 -19.21 -15.64 -0.95
CA VAL A 24 -19.44 -16.79 -1.82
C VAL A 24 -20.77 -16.61 -2.52
N LYS A 25 -20.77 -16.82 -3.83
CA LYS A 25 -21.95 -16.91 -4.68
C LYS A 25 -22.03 -18.29 -5.31
N VAL A 26 -23.25 -18.82 -5.40
CA VAL A 26 -23.54 -20.09 -6.06
C VAL A 26 -24.40 -19.86 -7.29
N GLU A 27 -24.00 -20.51 -8.38
CA GLU A 27 -24.80 -20.68 -9.59
C GLU A 27 -25.13 -22.16 -9.77
N GLN A 28 -26.39 -22.45 -10.07
CA GLN A 28 -26.88 -23.82 -10.26
C GLN A 28 -27.02 -24.12 -11.74
N HIS A 29 -26.38 -25.20 -12.20
CA HIS A 29 -26.52 -25.70 -13.56
C HIS A 29 -27.48 -26.89 -13.60
N LYS A 30 -28.45 -26.82 -14.51
CA LYS A 30 -29.44 -27.87 -14.74
C LYS A 30 -29.35 -28.38 -16.17
N THR A 31 -29.61 -29.66 -16.35
CA THR A 31 -29.81 -30.28 -17.65
C THR A 31 -31.19 -30.94 -17.63
N GLY A 32 -32.15 -30.33 -18.30
CA GLY A 32 -33.56 -30.71 -18.19
C GLY A 32 -34.10 -30.46 -16.78
N ARG A 33 -34.70 -31.50 -16.18
CA ARG A 33 -35.29 -31.44 -14.82
C ARG A 33 -34.28 -31.69 -13.69
N SER A 34 -33.09 -32.18 -14.03
CA SER A 34 -32.08 -32.57 -13.06
C SER A 34 -31.01 -31.50 -12.90
N ILE A 35 -30.51 -31.35 -11.67
CA ILE A 35 -29.37 -30.48 -11.36
C ILE A 35 -28.10 -31.28 -11.62
N THR A 36 -27.24 -30.77 -12.49
CA THR A 36 -26.01 -31.45 -12.93
C THR A 36 -24.77 -30.91 -12.25
N GLY A 37 -24.79 -29.66 -11.78
CA GLY A 37 -23.64 -29.10 -11.08
C GLY A 37 -23.89 -27.74 -10.44
N PHE A 38 -22.88 -27.28 -9.71
CA PHE A 38 -22.85 -25.97 -9.08
C PHE A 38 -21.51 -25.29 -9.39
N SER A 39 -21.57 -24.00 -9.67
CA SER A 39 -20.39 -23.15 -9.80
C SER A 39 -20.33 -22.22 -8.60
N PHE A 40 -19.16 -22.18 -7.94
CA PHE A 40 -18.92 -21.34 -6.77
C PHE A 40 -17.98 -20.20 -7.16
N SER A 41 -18.42 -18.97 -6.95
CA SER A 41 -17.60 -17.77 -7.13
C SER A 41 -17.26 -17.18 -5.78
N PHE A 42 -15.96 -17.01 -5.50
CA PHE A 42 -15.45 -16.45 -4.25
C PHE A 42 -14.90 -15.05 -4.49
N LYS A 43 -15.26 -14.11 -3.62
CA LYS A 43 -14.71 -12.76 -3.62
C LYS A 43 -14.34 -12.40 -2.20
N GLN A 44 -13.11 -11.94 -1.97
CA GLN A 44 -12.74 -11.42 -0.66
C GLN A 44 -13.57 -10.15 -0.38
N LYS A 45 -14.21 -10.09 0.79
CA LYS A 45 -14.75 -8.84 1.32
C LYS A 45 -13.59 -7.87 1.34
N LYS A 46 -13.84 -6.64 0.89
CA LYS A 46 -12.93 -5.54 1.18
C LYS A 46 -13.02 -5.29 2.68
N SER A 47 -12.41 -6.14 3.51
CA SER A 47 -11.88 -5.64 4.76
C SER A 47 -10.99 -4.49 4.34
N ALA A 48 -11.26 -3.30 4.86
CA ALA A 48 -10.35 -2.18 4.74
C ALA A 48 -8.97 -2.78 4.98
N THR A 49 -8.14 -2.71 3.94
CA THR A 49 -6.92 -3.44 3.80
C THR A 49 -6.18 -3.31 5.13
N HIS A 50 -6.20 -4.37 5.96
CA HIS A 50 -5.13 -4.58 6.92
C HIS A 50 -3.91 -5.04 6.09
N SER A 51 -3.55 -4.24 5.08
CA SER A 51 -2.15 -3.96 4.86
C SER A 51 -1.64 -3.57 6.23
N VAL A 52 -0.47 -4.08 6.53
CA VAL A 52 0.38 -3.59 7.60
C VAL A 52 0.71 -2.13 7.27
N GLU A 53 -0.28 -1.25 7.38
CA GLU A 53 -0.13 0.19 7.40
C GLU A 53 0.37 0.49 8.81
N SER A 54 1.67 0.24 8.96
CA SER A 54 2.50 1.00 9.88
C SER A 54 2.16 2.48 9.71
N LYS A 55 1.19 3.00 10.48
CA LYS A 55 0.97 4.43 10.78
C LYS A 55 1.52 5.34 9.66
N ARG A 56 1.01 5.17 8.43
CA ARG A 56 1.47 5.96 7.29
C ARG A 56 0.58 7.19 7.34
N ASP A 57 1.11 8.26 7.89
CA ASP A 57 0.44 9.55 7.88
C ASP A 57 0.04 9.84 6.42
N PRO A 58 -1.26 9.92 6.09
CA PRO A 58 -1.71 10.07 4.70
C PRO A 58 -1.10 11.31 4.04
N ASN A 59 -0.84 12.34 4.85
CA ASN A 59 -0.16 13.57 4.45
C ASN A 59 1.28 13.35 3.94
N THR A 60 1.98 12.28 4.34
CA THR A 60 3.37 12.02 3.92
C THR A 60 3.44 11.32 2.57
N LEU A 61 2.52 10.39 2.27
CA LEU A 61 2.44 9.71 0.98
C LEU A 61 2.03 10.67 -0.14
N ASP A 62 1.09 11.58 0.14
CA ASP A 62 0.70 12.63 -0.79
C ASP A 62 1.87 13.56 -1.09
N LEU A 63 2.68 13.90 -0.09
CA LEU A 63 3.81 14.80 -0.26
C LEU A 63 4.97 14.16 -1.03
N PHE A 64 5.22 12.87 -0.79
CA PHE A 64 6.17 12.08 -1.56
C PHE A 64 5.75 11.97 -3.04
N SER A 65 4.45 11.86 -3.31
CA SER A 65 3.93 11.79 -4.68
C SER A 65 3.95 13.15 -5.39
N LYS A 66 3.95 14.26 -4.63
CA LYS A 66 3.95 15.64 -5.17
C LYS A 66 5.34 16.17 -5.49
N ILE A 67 6.41 15.63 -4.91
CA ILE A 67 7.76 16.18 -5.13
C ILE A 67 8.20 15.94 -6.57
N THR A 68 8.43 17.02 -7.31
CA THR A 68 8.96 16.93 -8.67
C THR A 68 10.45 16.59 -8.62
N ASP A 69 10.94 15.89 -9.64
CA ASP A 69 12.36 15.54 -9.79
C ASP A 69 13.31 16.72 -9.56
N LYS A 70 13.01 17.87 -10.16
CA LYS A 70 13.75 19.13 -9.98
C LYS A 70 13.77 19.60 -8.52
N GLN A 71 12.65 19.51 -7.82
CA GLN A 71 12.56 19.88 -6.40
C GLN A 71 13.36 18.90 -5.56
N ARG A 72 13.31 17.60 -5.84
CA ARG A 72 14.08 16.57 -5.15
C ARG A 72 15.58 16.87 -5.23
N HIS A 73 16.10 17.18 -6.42
CA HIS A 73 17.51 17.56 -6.59
C HIS A 73 17.85 18.90 -5.93
N LEU A 74 16.97 19.90 -5.97
CA LEU A 74 17.18 21.18 -5.31
C LEU A 74 17.29 21.01 -3.78
N PHE A 75 16.38 20.25 -3.18
CA PHE A 75 16.43 19.96 -1.75
C PHE A 75 17.59 19.07 -1.38
N ALA A 76 17.97 18.10 -2.23
CA ALA A 76 19.13 17.26 -1.99
C ALA A 76 20.44 18.05 -1.95
N ASN A 77 20.62 19.04 -2.83
CA ASN A 77 21.75 19.96 -2.77
C ASN A 77 21.77 20.73 -1.44
N LYS A 78 20.64 21.32 -1.03
CA LYS A 78 20.53 22.04 0.26
C LYS A 78 20.78 21.13 1.47
N LEU A 79 20.31 19.88 1.41
CA LEU A 79 20.51 18.89 2.46
C LEU A 79 21.98 18.47 2.57
N SER A 80 22.71 18.41 1.46
CA SER A 80 24.13 18.00 1.46
C SER A 80 25.04 18.93 2.26
N GLU A 81 24.64 20.20 2.41
CA GLU A 81 25.38 21.21 3.18
C GLU A 81 25.03 21.20 4.68
N LEU A 82 23.97 20.48 5.09
CA LEU A 82 23.56 20.46 6.49
C LEU A 82 24.45 19.51 7.32
N PRO A 83 24.90 19.93 8.51
CA PRO A 83 25.66 19.06 9.40
C PRO A 83 24.83 17.86 9.88
N GLU A 84 23.49 17.99 9.93
CA GLU A 84 22.57 16.89 10.27
C GLU A 84 22.62 15.72 9.26
N MET A 85 23.06 15.98 8.02
CA MET A 85 23.20 14.96 6.97
C MET A 85 24.59 14.30 6.96
N SER A 86 25.55 14.80 7.73
CA SER A 86 26.91 14.25 7.81
C SER A 86 26.93 12.75 8.15
N LYS A 87 25.97 12.26 8.93
CA LYS A 87 25.80 10.82 9.24
C LYS A 87 25.58 9.93 8.01
N TYR A 88 25.02 10.47 6.94
CA TYR A 88 24.79 9.74 5.69
C TYR A 88 25.94 9.93 4.72
N SER A 89 26.93 10.77 5.04
CA SER A 89 28.08 11.04 4.17
C SER A 89 29.14 9.94 4.31
N GLN A 90 29.74 9.58 3.19
CA GLN A 90 30.91 8.72 3.13
C GLN A 90 32.10 9.67 3.00
N GLY A 91 32.93 9.78 4.05
CA GLY A 91 33.87 10.89 4.29
C GLY A 91 34.94 11.20 3.22
N THR A 92 34.87 10.61 2.04
CA THR A 92 35.73 10.86 0.87
C THR A 92 34.99 11.46 -0.33
N GLU A 93 33.70 11.79 -0.21
CA GLU A 93 32.88 12.28 -1.32
C GLU A 93 32.77 13.82 -1.36
N SER A 94 32.55 14.38 -2.55
CA SER A 94 32.25 15.81 -2.69
C SER A 94 30.79 16.12 -2.36
N TYR A 95 30.49 17.37 -1.96
CA TYR A 95 29.11 17.81 -1.68
C TYR A 95 28.16 17.56 -2.86
N GLN A 96 28.63 17.73 -4.10
CA GLN A 96 27.83 17.46 -5.29
C GLN A 96 27.49 15.98 -5.45
N GLN A 97 28.47 15.09 -5.20
CA GLN A 97 28.24 13.64 -5.22
C GLN A 97 27.31 13.21 -4.10
N PHE A 98 27.46 13.81 -2.91
CA PHE A 98 26.59 13.56 -1.78
C PHE A 98 25.14 14.00 -2.07
N ALA A 99 24.95 15.17 -2.70
CA ALA A 99 23.63 15.65 -3.11
C ALA A 99 22.93 14.70 -4.10
N VAL A 100 23.65 14.16 -5.09
CA VAL A 100 23.08 13.16 -6.02
C VAL A 100 22.62 11.92 -5.25
N ARG A 101 23.40 11.46 -4.27
CA ARG A 101 23.01 10.32 -3.43
C ARG A 101 21.80 10.63 -2.56
N ILE A 102 21.74 11.81 -1.95
CA ILE A 102 20.57 12.24 -1.17
C ILE A 102 19.33 12.29 -2.06
N ALA A 103 19.45 12.76 -3.31
CA ALA A 103 18.34 12.78 -4.26
C ALA A 103 17.83 11.36 -4.58
N ALA A 104 18.72 10.37 -4.63
CA ALA A 104 18.35 8.96 -4.75
C ALA A 104 17.70 8.43 -3.46
N MET A 105 18.22 8.77 -2.28
CA MET A 105 17.61 8.40 -0.99
C MET A 105 16.20 8.98 -0.80
N LEU A 106 15.95 10.19 -1.31
CA LEU A 106 14.63 10.82 -1.28
C LEU A 106 13.60 10.11 -2.18
N GLN A 107 14.01 9.11 -2.97
CA GLN A 107 13.13 8.23 -3.73
C GLN A 107 12.59 7.07 -2.88
N ASP A 108 13.21 6.77 -1.73
CA ASP A 108 12.71 5.77 -0.81
C ASP A 108 11.72 6.40 0.18
N ALA A 109 10.50 5.87 0.25
CA ALA A 109 9.44 6.42 1.10
C ALA A 109 9.81 6.46 2.59
N GLU A 110 10.60 5.49 3.07
CA GLU A 110 11.05 5.42 4.46
C GLU A 110 12.08 6.51 4.77
N LYS A 111 13.08 6.67 3.90
CA LYS A 111 14.10 7.73 4.02
C LYS A 111 13.49 9.11 3.86
N PHE A 112 12.52 9.27 2.96
CA PHE A 112 11.78 10.51 2.81
C PHE A 112 11.07 10.90 4.11
N LYS A 113 10.46 9.94 4.83
CA LYS A 113 9.81 10.20 6.12
C LYS A 113 10.82 10.67 7.18
N GLU A 114 12.00 10.06 7.24
CA GLU A 114 13.09 10.50 8.14
C GLU A 114 13.56 11.92 7.84
N LEU A 115 13.65 12.28 6.55
CA LEU A 115 14.16 13.57 6.09
C LEU A 115 13.09 14.67 6.01
N LEU A 116 11.81 14.31 6.07
CA LEU A 116 10.66 15.22 6.04
C LEU A 116 10.75 16.40 7.03
N PRO A 117 11.14 16.23 8.31
CA PRO A 117 11.33 17.37 9.21
C PRO A 117 12.40 18.35 8.72
N LEU A 118 13.48 17.86 8.09
CA LEU A 118 14.53 18.71 7.52
C LEU A 118 14.06 19.42 6.26
N LEU A 119 13.33 18.71 5.39
CA LEU A 119 12.71 19.29 4.21
C LEU A 119 11.76 20.43 4.59
N ARG A 120 10.94 20.25 5.64
CA ARG A 120 10.07 21.32 6.15
C ARG A 120 10.85 22.51 6.70
N LYS A 121 11.94 22.29 7.44
CA LYS A 121 12.85 23.38 7.87
C LYS A 121 13.41 24.16 6.67
N LEU A 122 13.65 23.48 5.55
CA LEU A 122 14.14 24.07 4.30
C LEU A 122 13.03 24.70 3.43
N GLY A 123 11.79 24.72 3.90
CA GLY A 123 10.66 25.37 3.22
C GLY A 123 9.88 24.47 2.26
N PHE A 124 10.02 23.15 2.35
CA PHE A 124 9.17 22.21 1.60
C PHE A 124 7.74 22.21 2.17
N GLN A 125 6.75 22.52 1.32
CA GLN A 125 5.32 22.59 1.63
C GLN A 125 4.51 21.74 0.67
#